data_AF-A0A920RT43-F1
#
_entry.id   AF-A0A920RT43-F1
#
_cell.length_a   1.000
_cell.length_b   1.000
_cell.length_c   1.000
_cell.angle_alpha   90.00
_cell.angle_beta   90.00
_cell.angle_gamma   90.00
#
_symmetry.space_group_name_H-M   'P 1'
#
loop_
_entity.id
_entity.type
_entity.pdbx_description
1 polymer ?
#
loop_
_entity_poly.entity_id
_entity_poly.type
_entity_poly.pdbx_seq_one_letter_code
_entity_poly.pdbx_strand_id
1 'polypeptide(L)'
;MLRFWIREKFFSAVKYCFSPFISFEVEFEEGISEKDLTNPKIIYALPNKSVTELVALDKYTNKQNTASPIESFEETKLQRFIRLIPPKFDIGTQKIKRFLPENLPEILSLDDEKIILIPVSFYWGMHPDKQKSFFKIVFSQSWTVSGYFKKFFRVLLHGRSLVIKFNRPLTLSELKDKERTIDDSSRLVSRYLRAIFRKTKKAAIGPDISHRRTLVRSLSRDKVVREEIKAQSKGDLKKKRRLNKKAFKYANEICSDINYPIVRNLQRGLIWFWNKRYDGIHLKNLDKIKSIADDNCLVYVPCHRSHIDYLALS
;
A
#
# COMPACT_ATOMS: atom_id res chain seq x y z
N MET A 1 -16.34 -26.76 9.18
CA MET A 1 -17.56 -25.97 9.45
C MET A 1 -17.43 -25.04 10.66
N LEU A 2 -17.05 -25.50 11.86
CA LEU A 2 -16.97 -24.66 13.07
C LEU A 2 -16.08 -23.41 12.93
N ARG A 3 -14.92 -23.57 12.27
CA ARG A 3 -13.94 -22.49 12.00
C ARG A 3 -14.45 -21.43 11.00
N PHE A 4 -15.39 -21.81 10.12
CA PHE A 4 -16.03 -20.93 9.14
C PHE A 4 -17.15 -20.13 9.80
N TRP A 5 -17.96 -20.77 10.63
CA TRP A 5 -19.06 -20.13 11.37
C TRP A 5 -18.57 -19.09 12.40
N ILE A 6 -17.47 -19.40 13.10
CA ILE A 6 -16.79 -18.43 14.00
C ILE A 6 -16.24 -17.26 13.18
N ARG A 7 -15.72 -17.52 11.97
CA ARG A 7 -15.24 -16.46 11.06
C ARG A 7 -16.37 -15.59 10.53
N GLU A 8 -17.53 -16.15 10.20
CA GLU A 8 -18.68 -15.38 9.71
C GLU A 8 -19.30 -14.51 10.80
N LYS A 9 -19.57 -15.05 12.00
CA LYS A 9 -20.09 -14.25 13.11
C LYS A 9 -19.11 -13.17 13.55
N PHE A 10 -17.81 -13.50 13.61
CA PHE A 10 -16.76 -12.53 13.87
C PHE A 10 -16.69 -11.46 12.77
N PHE A 11 -16.78 -11.87 11.50
CA PHE A 11 -16.78 -10.95 10.38
C PHE A 11 -18.00 -10.02 10.41
N SER A 12 -19.19 -10.56 10.69
CA SER A 12 -20.43 -9.79 10.81
C SER A 12 -20.34 -8.77 11.96
N ALA A 13 -19.83 -9.17 13.12
CA ALA A 13 -19.58 -8.27 14.25
C ALA A 13 -18.57 -7.16 13.90
N VAL A 14 -17.47 -7.52 13.22
CA VAL A 14 -16.46 -6.55 12.75
C VAL A 14 -17.07 -5.63 11.68
N LYS A 15 -17.83 -6.15 10.72
CA LYS A 15 -18.52 -5.36 9.69
C LYS A 15 -19.45 -4.36 10.35
N TYR A 16 -20.27 -4.79 11.31
CA TYR A 16 -21.18 -3.90 12.05
C TYR A 16 -20.42 -2.79 12.79
N CYS A 17 -19.35 -3.14 13.51
CA CYS A 17 -18.58 -2.16 14.28
C CYS A 17 -17.77 -1.18 13.42
N PHE A 18 -17.22 -1.62 12.28
CA PHE A 18 -16.28 -0.83 11.49
C PHE A 18 -16.92 -0.15 10.26
N SER A 19 -17.98 -0.72 9.68
CA SER A 19 -18.64 -0.17 8.49
C SER A 19 -19.03 1.31 8.62
N PRO A 20 -19.57 1.81 9.74
CA PRO A 20 -19.91 3.23 9.89
C PRO A 20 -18.71 4.17 9.83
N PHE A 21 -17.51 3.68 10.17
CA PHE A 21 -16.29 4.49 10.26
C PHE A 21 -15.38 4.36 9.03
N ILE A 22 -15.71 3.46 8.11
CA ILE A 22 -14.98 3.27 6.85
C ILE A 22 -15.62 4.16 5.78
N SER A 23 -14.88 5.19 5.34
CA SER A 23 -15.12 5.85 4.06
C SER A 23 -13.96 5.59 3.13
N PHE A 24 -14.28 5.31 1.87
CA PHE A 24 -13.30 5.00 0.84
C PHE A 24 -13.56 5.78 -0.43
N GLU A 25 -12.47 6.04 -1.14
CA GLU A 25 -12.45 6.41 -2.55
C GLU A 25 -12.11 5.15 -3.37
N VAL A 26 -12.63 5.08 -4.59
CA VAL A 26 -12.42 3.93 -5.47
C VAL A 26 -11.73 4.40 -6.73
N GLU A 27 -10.66 3.71 -7.08
CA GLU A 27 -9.89 3.93 -8.30
C GLU A 27 -9.85 2.66 -9.13
N PHE A 28 -9.80 2.84 -10.44
CA PHE A 28 -9.67 1.76 -11.42
C PHE A 28 -8.41 2.00 -12.24
N GLU A 29 -7.58 0.97 -12.42
CA GLU A 29 -6.48 0.99 -13.37
C GLU A 29 -7.00 1.06 -14.81
N GLU A 30 -6.19 1.54 -15.75
CA GLU A 30 -6.56 1.54 -17.18
C GLU A 30 -6.90 0.11 -17.64
N GLY A 31 -8.06 -0.05 -18.28
CA GLY A 31 -8.56 -1.34 -18.77
C GLY A 31 -9.46 -2.11 -17.81
N ILE A 32 -9.84 -1.52 -16.67
CA ILE A 32 -10.92 -2.02 -15.83
C ILE A 32 -11.89 -0.90 -15.47
N SER A 33 -13.16 -1.27 -15.35
CA SER A 33 -14.25 -0.39 -15.01
C SER A 33 -15.17 -1.06 -14.00
N GLU A 34 -16.09 -0.28 -13.46
CA GLU A 34 -17.13 -0.79 -12.57
C GLU A 34 -18.01 -1.86 -13.24
N LYS A 35 -18.19 -1.81 -14.56
CA LYS A 35 -18.96 -2.82 -15.32
C LYS A 35 -18.28 -4.19 -15.29
N ASP A 36 -16.96 -4.23 -15.21
CA ASP A 36 -16.24 -5.51 -15.15
C ASP A 36 -16.52 -6.24 -13.83
N LEU A 37 -16.93 -5.53 -12.79
CA LEU A 37 -17.28 -6.07 -11.48
C LEU A 37 -18.61 -6.83 -11.45
N THR A 38 -19.46 -6.68 -12.47
CA THR A 38 -20.74 -7.41 -12.55
C THR A 38 -20.57 -8.85 -13.05
N ASN A 39 -19.38 -9.23 -13.52
CA ASN A 39 -19.14 -10.58 -14.00
C ASN A 39 -19.27 -11.60 -12.84
N PRO A 40 -20.12 -12.64 -12.97
CA PRO A 40 -20.35 -13.62 -11.90
C PRO A 40 -19.14 -14.53 -11.64
N LYS A 41 -18.11 -14.54 -12.49
CA LYS A 41 -16.91 -15.37 -12.36
C LYS A 41 -15.69 -14.63 -11.80
N ILE A 42 -15.93 -13.56 -11.05
CA ILE A 42 -14.87 -12.78 -10.41
C ILE A 42 -14.41 -13.37 -9.10
N ILE A 43 -13.10 -13.31 -8.90
CA ILE A 43 -12.41 -13.58 -7.65
C ILE A 43 -11.50 -12.40 -7.34
N TYR A 44 -11.61 -11.85 -6.13
CA TYR A 44 -10.77 -10.73 -5.71
C TYR A 44 -9.47 -11.21 -5.08
N ALA A 45 -8.32 -10.73 -5.55
CA ALA A 45 -7.04 -11.01 -4.93
C ALA A 45 -6.64 -9.91 -3.94
N LEU A 46 -6.46 -10.27 -2.67
CA LEU A 46 -6.09 -9.35 -1.61
C LEU A 46 -4.61 -9.49 -1.20
N PRO A 47 -3.91 -8.39 -0.89
CA PRO A 47 -2.49 -8.37 -0.58
C PRO A 47 -2.13 -9.01 0.77
N ASN A 48 -3.09 -9.13 1.69
CA ASN A 48 -2.86 -9.57 3.06
C ASN A 48 -4.16 -10.13 3.70
N LYS A 49 -4.10 -10.52 4.99
CA LYS A 49 -5.24 -11.08 5.76
C LYS A 49 -6.07 -10.03 6.52
N SER A 50 -6.07 -8.79 6.08
CA SER A 50 -6.78 -7.69 6.76
C SER A 50 -8.29 -7.86 6.64
N VAL A 51 -8.95 -7.96 7.78
CA VAL A 51 -10.41 -8.06 7.85
C VAL A 51 -11.04 -6.73 7.49
N THR A 52 -10.43 -5.60 7.86
CA THR A 52 -10.97 -4.26 7.57
C THR A 52 -10.94 -3.95 6.07
N GLU A 53 -9.91 -4.39 5.36
CA GLU A 53 -9.83 -4.28 3.90
C GLU A 53 -10.89 -5.15 3.22
N LEU A 54 -11.10 -6.38 3.70
CA LEU A 54 -12.19 -7.23 3.21
C LEU A 54 -13.58 -6.61 3.49
N VAL A 55 -13.81 -6.04 4.68
CA VAL A 55 -15.06 -5.33 5.01
C VAL A 55 -15.27 -4.12 4.10
N ALA A 56 -14.22 -3.37 3.80
CA ALA A 56 -14.31 -2.23 2.90
C ALA A 56 -14.66 -2.65 1.47
N LEU A 57 -14.02 -3.71 0.97
CA LEU A 57 -14.32 -4.29 -0.34
C LEU A 57 -15.76 -4.82 -0.38
N ASP A 58 -16.18 -5.60 0.61
CA ASP A 58 -17.55 -6.11 0.71
C ASP A 58 -18.58 -4.97 0.82
N LYS A 59 -18.29 -3.91 1.57
CA LYS A 59 -19.15 -2.71 1.64
C LYS A 59 -19.27 -2.05 0.27
N TYR A 60 -18.18 -1.99 -0.51
CA TYR A 60 -18.21 -1.42 -1.85
C TYR A 60 -19.01 -2.29 -2.83
N THR A 61 -18.74 -3.60 -2.89
CA THR A 61 -19.44 -4.50 -3.82
C THR A 61 -20.95 -4.56 -3.52
N ASN A 62 -21.34 -4.61 -2.24
CA ASN A 62 -22.75 -4.56 -1.85
C ASN A 62 -23.41 -3.23 -2.25
N LYS A 63 -22.69 -2.09 -2.14
CA LYS A 63 -23.22 -0.78 -2.55
C LYS A 63 -23.49 -0.73 -4.06
N GLN A 64 -22.66 -1.40 -4.85
CA GLN A 64 -22.78 -1.44 -6.31
C GLN A 64 -23.59 -2.62 -6.83
N ASN A 65 -24.18 -3.43 -5.94
CA ASN A 65 -24.90 -4.65 -6.29
C ASN A 65 -24.07 -5.61 -7.17
N THR A 66 -22.77 -5.70 -6.91
CA THR A 66 -21.84 -6.60 -7.60
C THR A 66 -21.48 -7.81 -6.73
N ALA A 67 -20.83 -8.81 -7.33
CA ALA A 67 -20.48 -10.06 -6.65
C ALA A 67 -19.69 -9.79 -5.37
N SER A 68 -20.23 -10.17 -4.20
CA SER A 68 -19.57 -9.94 -2.92
C SER A 68 -18.36 -10.86 -2.77
N PRO A 69 -17.22 -10.40 -2.20
CA PRO A 69 -16.09 -11.27 -1.95
C PRO A 69 -16.42 -12.41 -0.96
N ILE A 70 -17.42 -12.24 -0.08
CA ILE A 70 -17.69 -13.19 1.02
C ILE A 70 -18.59 -14.34 0.57
N GLU A 71 -19.45 -14.07 -0.41
CA GLU A 71 -20.35 -15.03 -0.99
C GLU A 71 -19.60 -16.23 -1.58
N SER A 72 -20.30 -17.35 -1.65
CA SER A 72 -19.78 -18.53 -2.33
C SER A 72 -19.55 -18.22 -3.81
N PHE A 73 -18.43 -18.72 -4.31
CA PHE A 73 -18.11 -18.72 -5.72
C PHE A 73 -18.89 -19.88 -6.37
N GLU A 74 -19.88 -19.54 -7.19
CA GLU A 74 -20.78 -20.51 -7.83
C GLU A 74 -21.42 -21.48 -6.80
N GLU A 75 -21.60 -22.76 -7.15
CA GLU A 75 -22.11 -23.82 -6.26
C GLU A 75 -21.01 -24.42 -5.36
N THR A 76 -19.81 -23.83 -5.35
CA THR A 76 -18.70 -24.31 -4.52
C THR A 76 -18.77 -23.74 -3.10
N LYS A 77 -18.03 -24.35 -2.16
CA LYS A 77 -17.85 -23.80 -0.80
C LYS A 77 -16.76 -22.72 -0.73
N LEU A 78 -16.18 -22.33 -1.86
CA LEU A 78 -15.08 -21.37 -1.94
C LEU A 78 -15.62 -19.95 -1.88
N GLN A 79 -14.88 -19.05 -1.24
CA GLN A 79 -15.23 -17.63 -1.20
C GLN A 79 -14.68 -16.93 -2.45
N ARG A 80 -15.34 -15.86 -2.89
CA ARG A 80 -14.94 -15.00 -4.03
C ARG A 80 -13.70 -14.14 -3.76
N PHE A 81 -12.77 -14.61 -2.93
CA PHE A 81 -11.48 -13.96 -2.72
C PHE A 81 -10.33 -14.94 -2.48
N ILE A 82 -9.13 -14.49 -2.81
CA ILE A 82 -7.87 -15.07 -2.36
C ILE A 82 -7.11 -14.08 -1.47
N ARG A 83 -6.28 -14.59 -0.55
CA ARG A 83 -5.42 -13.74 0.29
C ARG A 83 -3.99 -14.21 0.26
N LEU A 84 -3.10 -13.28 -0.09
CA LEU A 84 -1.67 -13.54 0.00
C LEU A 84 -1.24 -13.65 1.47
N ILE A 85 -0.40 -14.64 1.74
CA ILE A 85 0.18 -14.85 3.07
C ILE A 85 1.62 -14.31 3.04
N PRO A 86 2.00 -13.44 4.00
CA PRO A 86 3.37 -12.98 4.09
C PRO A 86 4.29 -14.16 4.47
N PRO A 87 5.53 -14.19 3.96
CA PRO A 87 6.51 -15.17 4.41
C PRO A 87 6.76 -15.02 5.92
N LYS A 88 6.95 -16.15 6.61
CA LYS A 88 7.32 -16.13 8.04
C LYS A 88 8.66 -16.81 8.23
N PHE A 89 9.46 -16.23 9.11
CA PHE A 89 10.67 -16.90 9.58
C PHE A 89 10.24 -18.06 10.48
N ASP A 90 10.67 -19.26 10.13
CA ASP A 90 10.46 -20.46 10.92
C ASP A 90 11.70 -20.69 11.78
N ILE A 91 11.49 -20.66 13.10
CA ILE A 91 12.57 -20.74 14.10
C ILE A 91 13.23 -22.13 14.08
N GLY A 92 12.44 -23.20 13.96
CA GLY A 92 12.95 -24.57 14.03
C GLY A 92 13.80 -24.95 12.82
N THR A 93 13.41 -24.49 11.63
CA THR A 93 14.16 -24.74 10.39
C THR A 93 15.17 -23.64 10.05
N GLN A 94 15.20 -22.54 10.82
CA GLN A 94 15.98 -21.32 10.57
C GLN A 94 15.83 -20.78 9.14
N LYS A 95 14.67 -20.98 8.52
CA LYS A 95 14.42 -20.65 7.11
C LYS A 95 13.15 -19.81 6.99
N ILE A 96 13.12 -18.97 5.96
CA ILE A 96 11.92 -18.22 5.60
C ILE A 96 10.96 -19.17 4.87
N LYS A 97 9.86 -19.54 5.52
CA LYS A 97 8.79 -20.32 4.91
C LYS A 97 7.83 -19.41 4.14
N ARG A 98 7.56 -19.80 2.90
CA ARG A 98 6.58 -19.17 2.02
C ARG A 98 5.34 -20.04 1.96
N PHE A 99 4.20 -19.50 2.37
CA PHE A 99 2.93 -20.22 2.35
C PHE A 99 2.19 -19.96 1.04
N LEU A 100 1.41 -20.94 0.61
CA LEU A 100 0.43 -20.78 -0.47
C LEU A 100 -0.65 -19.78 -0.03
N PRO A 101 -1.23 -19.00 -0.95
CA PRO A 101 -2.34 -18.11 -0.61
C PRO A 101 -3.57 -18.87 -0.17
N GLU A 102 -4.38 -18.20 0.64
CA GLU A 102 -5.70 -18.72 1.01
C GLU A 102 -6.59 -18.79 -0.24
N ASN A 103 -7.31 -19.90 -0.41
CA ASN A 103 -8.23 -20.24 -1.51
C ASN A 103 -7.60 -20.36 -2.91
N LEU A 104 -6.40 -19.83 -3.17
CA LEU A 104 -5.82 -19.84 -4.53
C LEU A 104 -5.57 -21.25 -5.11
N PRO A 105 -4.98 -22.23 -4.37
CA PRO A 105 -4.78 -23.57 -4.93
C PRO A 105 -6.10 -24.25 -5.31
N GLU A 106 -7.14 -24.07 -4.48
CA GLU A 106 -8.48 -24.62 -4.72
C GLU A 106 -9.13 -23.94 -5.94
N ILE A 107 -8.98 -22.62 -6.08
CA ILE A 107 -9.47 -21.88 -7.25
C ILE A 107 -8.75 -22.29 -8.53
N LEU A 108 -7.42 -22.48 -8.50
CA LEU A 108 -6.65 -22.95 -9.67
C LEU A 108 -7.00 -24.39 -10.07
N SER A 109 -7.58 -25.17 -9.15
CA SER A 109 -8.06 -26.51 -9.44
C SER A 109 -9.42 -26.53 -10.13
N LEU A 110 -10.18 -25.43 -10.10
CA LEU A 110 -11.38 -25.26 -10.90
C LEU A 110 -10.92 -25.09 -12.36
N ASP A 111 -11.22 -26.07 -13.20
CA ASP A 111 -10.80 -26.09 -14.60
C ASP A 111 -11.69 -25.18 -15.46
N ASP A 112 -11.79 -23.91 -15.06
CA ASP A 112 -12.65 -22.91 -15.70
C ASP A 112 -11.83 -21.69 -16.11
N GLU A 113 -11.54 -21.61 -17.41
CA GLU A 113 -10.75 -20.53 -18.00
C GLU A 113 -11.45 -19.17 -17.97
N LYS A 114 -12.77 -19.14 -17.69
CA LYS A 114 -13.55 -17.89 -17.60
C LYS A 114 -13.43 -17.20 -16.24
N ILE A 115 -12.75 -17.82 -15.28
CA ILE A 115 -12.51 -17.21 -13.97
C ILE A 115 -11.59 -16.00 -14.12
N ILE A 116 -12.05 -14.86 -13.59
CA ILE A 116 -11.32 -13.60 -13.63
C ILE A 116 -10.81 -13.27 -12.23
N LEU A 117 -9.50 -13.16 -12.11
CA LEU A 117 -8.83 -12.73 -10.90
C LEU A 117 -8.56 -11.23 -10.95
N ILE A 118 -9.19 -10.46 -10.06
CA ILE A 118 -9.02 -9.01 -9.97
C ILE A 118 -8.14 -8.67 -8.77
N PRO A 119 -6.90 -8.19 -8.96
CA PRO A 119 -6.08 -7.72 -7.84
C PRO A 119 -6.67 -6.43 -7.27
N VAL A 120 -6.88 -6.41 -5.95
CA VAL A 120 -7.43 -5.23 -5.24
C VAL A 120 -6.38 -4.70 -4.27
N SER A 121 -5.91 -3.49 -4.53
CA SER A 121 -4.97 -2.77 -3.68
C SER A 121 -5.72 -1.87 -2.70
N PHE A 122 -5.18 -1.74 -1.49
CA PHE A 122 -5.74 -0.89 -0.44
C PHE A 122 -4.68 0.09 0.05
N TYR A 123 -5.02 1.39 0.05
CA TYR A 123 -4.15 2.45 0.54
C TYR A 123 -4.84 3.21 1.67
N TRP A 124 -4.30 3.08 2.87
CA TRP A 124 -4.77 3.82 4.03
C TRP A 124 -3.97 5.11 4.15
N GLY A 125 -4.63 6.25 3.94
CA GLY A 125 -4.11 7.61 4.15
C GLY A 125 -2.68 7.79 3.67
N MET A 126 -2.50 8.15 2.39
CA MET A 126 -1.23 8.50 1.69
C MET A 126 -0.03 8.77 2.62
N HIS A 127 0.61 7.72 3.12
CA HIS A 127 1.69 7.84 4.08
C HIS A 127 2.73 6.73 3.83
N PRO A 128 3.94 7.07 3.38
CA PRO A 128 5.07 6.16 3.32
C PRO A 128 5.25 5.45 4.65
N ASP A 129 5.30 4.12 4.59
CA ASP A 129 5.35 3.22 5.72
C ASP A 129 6.61 3.46 6.58
N LYS A 130 6.54 4.39 7.51
CA LYS A 130 7.40 4.41 8.71
C LYS A 130 6.56 4.03 9.91
N GLN A 131 6.39 2.73 10.14
CA GLN A 131 5.74 2.16 11.33
C GLN A 131 6.56 2.37 12.63
N LYS A 132 7.15 3.54 12.85
CA LYS A 132 7.76 3.90 14.14
C LYS A 132 7.25 5.22 14.75
N SER A 133 6.37 5.96 14.07
CA SER A 133 5.85 7.25 14.56
C SER A 133 4.37 7.23 15.02
N PHE A 134 3.84 6.06 15.39
CA PHE A 134 2.54 5.96 16.05
C PHE A 134 2.67 5.82 17.58
N PHE A 135 3.90 5.70 18.09
CA PHE A 135 4.20 5.31 19.47
C PHE A 135 4.76 6.43 20.37
N LYS A 136 5.14 7.61 19.86
CA LYS A 136 5.45 8.76 20.73
C LYS A 136 4.19 9.35 21.41
N ILE A 137 3.00 9.02 20.88
CA ILE A 137 1.70 9.53 21.34
C ILE A 137 0.95 8.52 22.24
N VAL A 138 1.24 7.21 22.14
CA VAL A 138 0.63 6.19 23.01
C VAL A 138 1.47 5.91 24.28
N PHE A 139 2.73 6.38 24.34
CA PHE A 139 3.68 6.07 25.43
C PHE A 139 4.42 7.30 25.99
N SER A 140 3.70 8.36 26.35
CA SER A 140 4.09 9.07 27.58
C SER A 140 3.63 8.20 28.77
N GLN A 141 4.56 7.39 29.26
CA GLN A 141 4.61 6.58 30.50
C GLN A 141 3.39 5.87 31.15
N SER A 142 2.14 5.95 30.69
CA SER A 142 1.02 5.42 31.52
C SER A 142 -0.09 4.59 30.88
N TRP A 143 -0.01 4.07 29.64
CA TRP A 143 -1.13 3.28 29.08
C TRP A 143 -0.75 1.90 28.51
N THR A 144 -1.05 0.88 29.31
CA THR A 144 -0.96 -0.58 29.08
C THR A 144 -2.26 -1.14 28.50
N VAL A 145 -2.58 -0.89 27.22
CA VAL A 145 -3.70 -1.64 26.56
C VAL A 145 -3.35 -2.12 25.14
N SER A 146 -3.74 -3.39 24.92
CA SER A 146 -3.37 -4.37 23.89
C SER A 146 -3.70 -4.02 22.41
N GLY A 147 -3.07 -4.77 21.50
CA GLY A 147 -3.00 -4.53 20.05
C GLY A 147 -4.32 -4.55 19.24
N TYR A 148 -5.42 -5.05 19.80
CA TYR A 148 -6.74 -5.01 19.14
C TYR A 148 -7.40 -3.63 19.26
N PHE A 149 -7.31 -2.97 20.42
CA PHE A 149 -7.78 -1.59 20.60
C PHE A 149 -6.96 -0.59 19.77
N LYS A 150 -5.65 -0.82 19.60
CA LYS A 150 -4.83 -0.03 18.67
C LYS A 150 -5.30 -0.12 17.22
N LYS A 151 -5.79 -1.28 16.78
CA LYS A 151 -6.38 -1.45 15.44
C LYS A 151 -7.76 -0.76 15.36
N PHE A 152 -8.56 -0.85 16.42
CA PHE A 152 -9.85 -0.14 16.52
C PHE A 152 -9.68 1.38 16.42
N PHE A 153 -8.81 1.98 17.25
CA PHE A 153 -8.52 3.43 17.19
C PHE A 153 -7.82 3.86 15.89
N ARG A 154 -7.04 2.97 15.26
CA ARG A 154 -6.49 3.23 13.91
C ARG A 154 -7.61 3.42 12.89
N VAL A 155 -8.64 2.56 12.88
CA VAL A 155 -9.77 2.73 11.96
C VAL A 155 -10.66 3.90 12.39
N LEU A 156 -10.82 4.15 13.69
CA LEU A 156 -11.62 5.29 14.17
C LEU A 156 -10.99 6.65 13.78
N LEU A 157 -9.65 6.78 13.81
CA LEU A 157 -8.92 8.03 13.53
C LEU A 157 -8.44 8.18 12.07
N HIS A 158 -8.25 7.06 11.35
CA HIS A 158 -7.74 7.03 9.97
C HIS A 158 -8.65 6.29 8.98
N GLY A 159 -9.76 5.70 9.42
CA GLY A 159 -10.68 4.95 8.56
C GLY A 159 -11.40 5.79 7.51
N ARG A 160 -11.25 7.11 7.57
CA ARG A 160 -11.90 8.06 6.67
C ARG A 160 -11.16 8.32 5.35
N SER A 161 -9.99 7.73 5.14
CA SER A 161 -9.15 7.99 3.96
C SER A 161 -8.58 6.69 3.38
N LEU A 162 -9.44 5.71 3.14
CA LEU A 162 -9.07 4.50 2.41
C LEU A 162 -9.23 4.73 0.91
N VAL A 163 -8.27 4.29 0.10
CA VAL A 163 -8.44 4.14 -1.35
C VAL A 163 -8.46 2.66 -1.67
N ILE A 164 -9.48 2.21 -2.41
CA ILE A 164 -9.57 0.87 -2.98
C ILE A 164 -9.24 1.00 -4.46
N LYS A 165 -8.08 0.49 -4.88
CA LYS A 165 -7.68 0.49 -6.30
C LYS A 165 -7.87 -0.90 -6.89
N PHE A 166 -8.75 -1.02 -7.87
CA PHE A 166 -8.91 -2.21 -8.68
C PHE A 166 -7.88 -2.20 -9.80
N ASN A 167 -7.04 -3.24 -9.85
CA ASN A 167 -5.99 -3.36 -10.85
C ASN A 167 -6.49 -4.20 -12.03
N ARG A 168 -5.70 -4.22 -13.10
CA ARG A 168 -6.00 -4.97 -14.33
C ARG A 168 -6.40 -6.44 -14.02
N PRO A 169 -7.56 -6.91 -14.55
CA PRO A 169 -8.00 -8.28 -14.39
C PRO A 169 -7.03 -9.26 -15.06
N LEU A 170 -6.95 -10.45 -14.49
CA LEU A 170 -6.13 -11.56 -14.98
C LEU A 170 -7.07 -12.74 -15.21
N THR A 171 -6.99 -13.37 -16.37
CA THR A 171 -7.76 -14.59 -16.62
C THR A 171 -7.05 -15.80 -16.01
N LEU A 172 -7.81 -16.79 -15.52
CA LEU A 172 -7.20 -17.97 -14.92
C LEU A 172 -6.34 -18.76 -15.91
N SER A 173 -6.69 -18.73 -17.20
CA SER A 173 -5.91 -19.33 -18.29
C SER A 173 -4.54 -18.68 -18.47
N GLU A 174 -4.41 -17.36 -18.33
CA GLU A 174 -3.12 -16.66 -18.34
C GLU A 174 -2.23 -17.05 -17.14
N LEU A 175 -2.85 -17.51 -16.05
CA LEU A 175 -2.18 -17.82 -14.78
C LEU A 175 -1.83 -19.31 -14.64
N LYS A 176 -2.53 -20.19 -15.36
CA LYS A 176 -2.39 -21.64 -15.30
C LYS A 176 -1.44 -22.12 -16.40
N ASP A 177 -0.20 -22.41 -16.00
CA ASP A 177 0.73 -23.13 -16.87
C ASP A 177 0.40 -24.63 -16.81
N LYS A 178 0.01 -25.21 -17.96
CA LYS A 178 -0.42 -26.62 -18.07
C LYS A 178 0.68 -27.61 -17.69
N GLU A 179 1.95 -27.20 -17.74
CA GLU A 179 3.10 -28.04 -17.42
C GLU A 179 3.45 -28.02 -15.92
N ARG A 180 2.82 -27.15 -15.12
CA ARG A 180 3.16 -26.96 -13.70
C ARG A 180 2.15 -27.58 -12.75
N THR A 181 2.66 -27.98 -11.58
CA THR A 181 1.79 -28.34 -10.46
C THR A 181 0.96 -27.13 -10.01
N ILE A 182 -0.23 -27.38 -9.47
CA ILE A 182 -1.12 -26.34 -8.90
C ILE A 182 -0.37 -25.50 -7.85
N ASP A 183 0.49 -26.15 -7.08
CA ASP A 183 1.31 -25.56 -6.03
C ASP A 183 2.33 -24.56 -6.61
N ASP A 184 2.99 -24.91 -7.71
CA ASP A 184 3.97 -24.04 -8.36
C ASP A 184 3.32 -22.90 -9.12
N SER A 185 2.20 -23.17 -9.79
CA SER A 185 1.33 -22.14 -10.38
C SER A 185 0.85 -21.17 -9.30
N SER A 186 0.37 -21.67 -8.15
CA SER A 186 -0.01 -20.84 -7.01
C SER A 186 1.13 -19.93 -6.53
N ARG A 187 2.37 -20.46 -6.44
CA ARG A 187 3.56 -19.67 -6.03
C ARG A 187 3.91 -18.60 -7.08
N LEU A 188 3.81 -18.93 -8.37
CA LEU A 188 4.04 -17.99 -9.47
C LEU A 188 3.05 -16.84 -9.43
N VAL A 189 1.76 -17.15 -9.41
CA VAL A 189 0.65 -16.19 -9.31
C VAL A 189 0.82 -15.31 -8.07
N SER A 190 1.15 -15.91 -6.93
CA SER A 190 1.44 -15.17 -5.70
C SER A 190 2.59 -14.18 -5.84
N ARG A 191 3.64 -14.56 -6.57
CA ARG A 191 4.81 -13.70 -6.79
C ARG A 191 4.44 -12.53 -7.70
N TYR A 192 3.68 -12.79 -8.74
CA TYR A 192 3.17 -11.78 -9.67
C TYR A 192 2.25 -10.78 -8.96
N LEU A 193 1.25 -11.24 -8.21
CA LEU A 193 0.37 -10.39 -7.43
C LEU A 193 1.14 -9.51 -6.42
N ARG A 194 2.15 -10.06 -5.74
CA ARG A 194 3.02 -9.25 -4.85
C ARG A 194 3.76 -8.15 -5.61
N ALA A 195 4.15 -8.39 -6.86
CA ALA A 195 4.78 -7.36 -7.69
C ALA A 195 3.79 -6.24 -8.02
N ILE A 196 2.57 -6.57 -8.46
CA ILE A 196 1.48 -5.61 -8.71
C ILE A 196 1.21 -4.78 -7.45
N PHE A 197 0.98 -5.42 -6.31
CA PHE A 197 0.69 -4.69 -5.06
C PHE A 197 1.84 -3.80 -4.59
N ARG A 198 3.10 -4.18 -4.84
CA ARG A 198 4.25 -3.34 -4.52
C ARG A 198 4.37 -2.16 -5.48
N LYS A 199 4.20 -2.38 -6.79
CA LYS A 199 4.26 -1.33 -7.83
C LYS A 199 3.21 -0.27 -7.54
N THR A 200 1.97 -0.70 -7.39
CA THR A 200 0.81 0.19 -7.19
C THR A 200 0.88 0.91 -5.85
N LYS A 201 1.32 0.24 -4.76
CA LYS A 201 1.59 0.89 -3.48
C LYS A 201 2.69 1.95 -3.59
N LYS A 202 3.77 1.65 -4.32
CA LYS A 202 4.87 2.59 -4.52
C LYS A 202 4.43 3.81 -5.34
N ALA A 203 3.55 3.63 -6.32
CA ALA A 203 3.00 4.74 -7.11
C ALA A 203 2.05 5.62 -6.29
N ALA A 204 1.17 5.02 -5.49
CA ALA A 204 0.19 5.75 -4.68
C ALA A 204 0.82 6.46 -3.47
N ILE A 205 1.77 5.80 -2.79
CA ILE A 205 2.32 6.26 -1.52
C ILE A 205 3.73 6.86 -1.69
N GLY A 206 4.48 6.39 -2.68
CA GLY A 206 5.92 6.65 -2.81
C GLY A 206 6.78 5.48 -2.33
N PRO A 207 8.11 5.53 -2.57
CA PRO A 207 9.04 4.52 -2.09
C PRO A 207 9.08 4.47 -0.56
N ASP A 208 9.44 3.31 -0.02
CA ASP A 208 9.72 3.18 1.40
C ASP A 208 10.90 4.10 1.77
N ILE A 209 10.64 5.04 2.68
CA ILE A 209 11.63 6.03 3.08
C ILE A 209 12.46 5.42 4.19
N SER A 210 13.74 5.21 3.94
CA SER A 210 14.68 4.80 4.99
C SER A 210 14.68 5.77 6.17
N HIS A 211 15.09 5.29 7.34
CA HIS A 211 15.31 6.17 8.49
C HIS A 211 16.28 7.29 8.09
N ARG A 212 16.03 8.53 8.54
CA ARG A 212 16.84 9.70 8.15
C ARG A 212 18.33 9.47 8.36
N ARG A 213 18.70 8.91 9.51
CA ARG A 213 20.09 8.50 9.82
C ARG A 213 20.70 7.58 8.75
N THR A 214 19.92 6.67 8.19
CA THR A 214 20.34 5.77 7.11
C THR A 214 20.51 6.53 5.80
N LEU A 215 19.56 7.42 5.45
CA LEU A 215 19.67 8.26 4.26
C LEU A 215 20.90 9.16 4.30
N VAL A 216 21.12 9.88 5.41
CA VAL A 216 22.30 10.74 5.61
C VAL A 216 23.59 9.95 5.43
N ARG A 217 23.67 8.76 6.04
CA ARG A 217 24.84 7.88 5.90
C ARG A 217 25.02 7.39 4.48
N SER A 218 23.94 6.98 3.82
CA SER A 218 23.95 6.50 2.45
C SER A 218 24.47 7.57 1.51
N LEU A 219 23.91 8.79 1.58
CA LEU A 219 24.31 9.93 0.76
C LEU A 219 25.77 10.32 1.00
N SER A 220 26.19 10.43 2.27
CA SER A 220 27.58 10.77 2.61
C SER A 220 28.61 9.72 2.16
N ARG A 221 28.15 8.49 1.93
CA ARG A 221 28.95 7.34 1.50
C ARG A 221 28.61 6.97 0.06
N ASP A 222 27.96 7.83 -0.70
CA ASP A 222 27.72 7.56 -2.11
C ASP A 222 29.07 7.40 -2.85
N LYS A 223 29.08 6.63 -3.94
CA LYS A 223 30.29 6.39 -4.73
C LYS A 223 30.88 7.71 -5.23
N VAL A 224 30.04 8.59 -5.78
CA VAL A 224 30.46 9.89 -6.34
C VAL A 224 31.08 10.77 -5.26
N VAL A 225 30.46 10.82 -4.09
CA VAL A 225 30.97 11.58 -2.94
C VAL A 225 32.32 11.02 -2.46
N ARG A 226 32.48 9.70 -2.39
CA ARG A 226 33.74 9.06 -1.97
C ARG A 226 34.88 9.31 -2.95
N GLU A 227 34.59 9.28 -4.25
CA GLU A 227 35.56 9.58 -5.31
C GLU A 227 36.03 11.04 -5.22
N GLU A 228 35.10 11.97 -5.05
CA GLU A 228 35.43 13.39 -4.90
C GLU A 228 36.26 13.67 -3.63
N ILE A 229 35.90 13.03 -2.51
CA ILE A 229 36.70 13.11 -1.28
C ILE A 229 38.11 12.58 -1.50
N LYS A 230 38.26 11.46 -2.23
CA LYS A 230 39.57 10.88 -2.54
C LYS A 230 40.40 11.83 -3.40
N ALA A 231 39.82 12.38 -4.47
CA ALA A 231 40.45 13.34 -5.36
C ALA A 231 40.92 14.59 -4.60
N GLN A 232 40.04 15.20 -3.80
CA GLN A 232 40.37 16.40 -3.02
C GLN A 232 41.36 16.12 -1.88
N SER A 233 41.33 14.93 -1.29
CA SER A 233 42.24 14.58 -0.18
C SER A 233 43.69 14.45 -0.61
N LYS A 234 43.98 14.11 -1.88
CA LYS A 234 45.34 13.87 -2.40
C LYS A 234 46.19 12.96 -1.48
N GLY A 235 45.57 11.93 -0.89
CA GLY A 235 46.25 11.00 0.03
C GLY A 235 46.34 11.44 1.49
N ASP A 236 46.08 12.72 1.83
CA ASP A 236 46.14 13.21 3.21
C ASP A 236 44.97 12.69 4.05
N LEU A 237 45.30 11.91 5.09
CA LEU A 237 44.35 11.32 6.03
C LEU A 237 43.57 12.37 6.85
N LYS A 238 44.22 13.47 7.27
CA LYS A 238 43.57 14.54 8.04
C LYS A 238 42.58 15.29 7.15
N LYS A 239 42.97 15.60 5.91
CA LYS A 239 42.09 16.23 4.92
C LYS A 239 40.93 15.31 4.56
N LYS A 240 41.17 14.02 4.34
CA LYS A 240 40.12 13.01 4.09
C LYS A 240 39.11 12.95 5.23
N ARG A 241 39.55 12.91 6.50
CA ARG A 241 38.64 12.93 7.66
C ARG A 241 37.79 14.20 7.71
N ARG A 242 38.39 15.36 7.46
CA ARG A 242 37.67 16.66 7.40
C ARG A 242 36.60 16.67 6.31
N LEU A 243 36.94 16.20 5.11
CA LEU A 243 36.02 16.14 3.98
C LEU A 243 34.87 15.16 4.21
N ASN A 244 35.12 14.00 4.83
CA ASN A 244 34.05 13.08 5.23
C ASN A 244 33.09 13.72 6.25
N LYS A 245 33.60 14.45 7.24
CA LYS A 245 32.75 15.17 8.21
C LYS A 245 31.92 16.26 7.52
N LYS A 246 32.52 16.97 6.55
CA LYS A 246 31.83 17.99 5.74
C LYS A 246 30.71 17.37 4.89
N ALA A 247 30.99 16.28 4.18
CA ALA A 247 30.01 15.55 3.40
C ALA A 247 28.85 15.02 4.27
N PHE A 248 29.15 14.49 5.45
CA PHE A 248 28.12 14.08 6.41
C PHE A 248 27.26 15.27 6.87
N LYS A 249 27.87 16.44 7.14
CA LYS A 249 27.14 17.65 7.53
C LYS A 249 26.19 18.10 6.41
N TYR A 250 26.65 18.16 5.16
CA TYR A 250 25.80 18.48 4.01
C TYR A 250 24.69 17.46 3.79
N ALA A 251 25.00 16.16 3.88
CA ALA A 251 23.98 15.12 3.82
C ALA A 251 22.92 15.30 4.93
N ASN A 252 23.36 15.67 6.14
CA ASN A 252 22.47 15.95 7.26
C ASN A 252 21.69 17.26 7.11
N GLU A 253 22.07 18.17 6.23
CA GLU A 253 21.31 19.37 5.93
C GLU A 253 20.26 19.09 4.86
N ILE A 254 20.65 18.38 3.80
CA ILE A 254 19.81 18.04 2.64
C ILE A 254 18.71 17.04 3.02
N CYS A 255 19.01 16.02 3.83
CA CYS A 255 18.04 14.99 4.17
C CYS A 255 16.92 15.56 5.07
N SER A 256 15.73 15.74 4.49
CA SER A 256 14.50 16.10 5.19
C SER A 256 14.03 15.00 6.16
N ASP A 257 13.54 15.38 7.34
CA ASP A 257 12.79 14.50 8.24
C ASP A 257 11.29 14.84 8.17
N ILE A 258 10.57 14.19 7.27
CA ILE A 258 9.13 14.46 7.11
C ILE A 258 8.38 13.91 8.32
N ASN A 259 7.75 14.81 9.08
CA ASN A 259 6.87 14.46 10.20
C ASN A 259 5.41 14.49 9.74
N TYR A 260 4.87 13.32 9.41
CA TYR A 260 3.54 13.19 8.83
C TYR A 260 2.37 13.70 9.68
N PRO A 261 2.34 13.52 11.02
CA PRO A 261 1.38 14.24 11.86
C PRO A 261 1.33 15.74 11.60
N ILE A 262 2.50 16.38 11.45
CA ILE A 262 2.59 17.82 11.13
C ILE A 262 2.06 18.07 9.72
N VAL A 263 2.50 17.28 8.74
CA VAL A 263 2.01 17.38 7.34
C VAL A 263 0.48 17.26 7.28
N ARG A 264 -0.13 16.35 8.04
CA ARG A 264 -1.59 16.19 8.07
C ARG A 264 -2.30 17.39 8.70
N ASN A 265 -1.73 17.97 9.75
CA ASN A 265 -2.28 19.21 10.32
C ASN A 265 -2.17 20.37 9.34
N LEU A 266 -1.03 20.49 8.65
CA LEU A 266 -0.82 21.48 7.59
C LEU A 266 -1.81 21.27 6.44
N GLN A 267 -2.00 20.04 5.98
CA GLN A 267 -2.97 19.68 4.93
C GLN A 267 -4.39 20.14 5.29
N ARG A 268 -4.84 19.96 6.54
CA ARG A 268 -6.16 20.46 6.97
C ARG A 268 -6.24 21.98 6.91
N GLY A 269 -5.18 22.67 7.37
CA GLY A 269 -5.07 24.12 7.27
C GLY A 269 -5.08 24.60 5.81
N LEU A 270 -4.38 23.90 4.92
CA LEU A 270 -4.33 24.19 3.49
C LEU A 270 -5.69 23.97 2.83
N ILE A 271 -6.38 22.84 3.10
CA ILE A 271 -7.74 22.61 2.59
C ILE A 271 -8.69 23.74 2.99
N TRP A 272 -8.63 24.18 4.25
CA TRP A 272 -9.40 25.34 4.69
C TRP A 272 -8.99 26.62 3.94
N PHE A 273 -7.69 26.88 3.81
CA PHE A 273 -7.15 28.06 3.13
C PHE A 273 -7.60 28.12 1.66
N TRP A 274 -7.51 27.01 0.94
CA TRP A 274 -7.91 26.92 -0.47
C TRP A 274 -9.41 27.12 -0.66
N ASN A 275 -10.25 26.58 0.22
CA ASN A 275 -11.70 26.71 0.10
C ASN A 275 -12.24 28.02 0.68
N LYS A 276 -11.46 28.74 1.50
CA LYS A 276 -11.89 29.99 2.14
C LYS A 276 -11.35 31.23 1.44
N ARG A 277 -10.12 31.18 0.93
CA ARG A 277 -9.45 32.33 0.30
C ARG A 277 -9.48 32.28 -1.23
N TYR A 278 -9.69 31.09 -1.79
CA TYR A 278 -9.85 30.80 -3.22
C TYR A 278 -11.12 29.96 -3.43
N ASP A 279 -11.46 29.67 -4.68
CA ASP A 279 -12.56 28.76 -5.05
C ASP A 279 -12.11 27.28 -5.08
N GLY A 280 -11.13 26.92 -4.24
CA GLY A 280 -10.51 25.60 -4.23
C GLY A 280 -9.41 25.42 -5.29
N ILE A 281 -9.00 24.18 -5.49
CA ILE A 281 -7.96 23.79 -6.46
C ILE A 281 -8.61 22.99 -7.59
N HIS A 282 -8.50 23.50 -8.82
CA HIS A 282 -8.92 22.78 -10.01
C HIS A 282 -7.73 22.06 -10.64
N LEU A 283 -7.77 20.72 -10.61
CA LEU A 283 -6.74 19.87 -11.22
C LEU A 283 -7.15 19.55 -12.66
N LYS A 284 -6.23 19.76 -13.60
CA LYS A 284 -6.40 19.34 -15.00
C LYS A 284 -5.45 18.19 -15.31
N ASN A 285 -5.92 17.21 -16.08
CA ASN A 285 -5.14 16.06 -16.57
C ASN A 285 -4.55 15.15 -15.46
N LEU A 286 -5.13 15.14 -14.27
CA LEU A 286 -4.65 14.30 -13.16
C LEU A 286 -4.69 12.82 -13.53
N ASP A 287 -5.73 12.37 -14.22
CA ASP A 287 -5.91 10.95 -14.59
C ASP A 287 -4.77 10.45 -15.49
N LYS A 288 -4.34 11.30 -16.44
CA LYS A 288 -3.18 11.00 -17.32
C LYS A 288 -1.87 10.93 -16.53
N ILE A 289 -1.71 11.75 -15.48
CA ILE A 289 -0.54 11.69 -14.60
C ILE A 289 -0.59 10.40 -13.77
N LYS A 290 -1.77 10.02 -13.24
CA LYS A 290 -1.95 8.80 -12.45
C LYS A 290 -1.62 7.55 -13.27
N SER A 291 -2.01 7.47 -14.55
CA SER A 291 -1.74 6.28 -15.36
C SER A 291 -0.25 6.08 -15.69
N ILE A 292 0.51 7.15 -15.88
CA ILE A 292 1.96 7.06 -16.10
C ILE A 292 2.76 6.88 -14.80
N ALA A 293 2.17 7.18 -13.64
CA ALA A 293 2.84 7.14 -12.33
C ALA A 293 3.28 5.74 -11.91
N ASP A 294 2.59 4.70 -12.38
CA ASP A 294 2.86 3.31 -12.03
C ASP A 294 4.24 2.85 -12.58
N ASP A 295 4.67 3.39 -13.73
CA ASP A 295 5.91 3.00 -14.41
C ASP A 295 7.03 4.06 -14.37
N ASN A 296 6.72 5.29 -13.96
CA ASN A 296 7.66 6.42 -14.05
C ASN A 296 7.92 7.10 -12.70
N CYS A 297 9.09 7.74 -12.59
CA CYS A 297 9.37 8.65 -11.49
C CYS A 297 8.83 10.04 -11.84
N LEU A 298 7.80 10.49 -11.12
CA LEU A 298 7.22 11.82 -11.35
C LEU A 298 8.08 12.89 -10.68
N VAL A 299 8.49 13.88 -11.46
CA VAL A 299 9.18 15.09 -10.99
C VAL A 299 8.24 16.26 -11.19
N TYR A 300 7.71 16.79 -10.09
CA TYR A 300 6.88 17.98 -10.13
C TYR A 300 7.74 19.23 -10.06
N VAL A 301 7.60 20.12 -11.04
CA VAL A 301 8.32 21.39 -11.10
C VAL A 301 7.30 22.52 -10.94
N PRO A 302 7.27 23.22 -9.79
CA PRO A 302 6.37 24.35 -9.63
C PRO A 302 6.79 25.49 -10.57
N CYS A 303 5.83 26.26 -11.05
CA CYS A 303 6.12 27.53 -11.69
C CYS A 303 6.50 28.56 -10.62
N HIS A 304 7.53 29.37 -10.82
CA HIS A 304 7.93 30.45 -9.91
C HIS A 304 7.04 31.69 -10.02
N ARG A 305 5.75 31.55 -10.39
CA ARG A 305 4.87 32.71 -10.61
C ARG A 305 4.38 33.30 -9.29
N SER A 306 4.25 32.48 -8.24
CA SER A 306 3.90 32.94 -6.91
C SER A 306 4.45 32.06 -5.78
N HIS A 307 4.57 32.61 -4.57
CA HIS A 307 4.86 31.81 -3.36
C HIS A 307 3.75 30.80 -3.04
N ILE A 308 2.53 31.04 -3.52
CA ILE A 308 1.35 30.20 -3.34
C ILE A 308 1.46 28.92 -4.19
N ASP A 309 2.15 28.98 -5.33
CA ASP A 309 2.37 27.83 -6.22
C ASP A 309 3.09 26.69 -5.49
N TYR A 310 4.02 27.02 -4.58
CA TYR A 310 4.70 26.03 -3.74
C TYR A 310 3.77 25.37 -2.73
N LEU A 311 2.83 26.12 -2.15
CA LEU A 311 1.85 25.59 -1.19
C LEU A 311 0.84 24.67 -1.88
N ALA A 312 0.53 24.94 -3.15
CA ALA A 312 -0.36 24.08 -3.94
C ALA A 312 0.29 22.73 -4.29
N LEU A 313 1.62 22.70 -4.40
CA LEU A 313 2.37 21.48 -4.70
C LEU A 313 2.76 20.67 -3.43
N SER A 314 2.87 21.31 -2.27
CA SER A 314 3.36 20.70 -1.01
C SER A 314 2.33 19.84 -0.29
#